data_AF-A0AAW0W7Y4-F1
#
_entry.id   AF-A0AAW0W7Y4-F1
#
_cell.length_a   1.000
_cell.length_b   1.000
_cell.length_c   1.000
_cell.angle_alpha   90.00
_cell.angle_beta   90.00
_cell.angle_gamma   90.00
#
_symmetry.space_group_name_H-M   'P 1'
#
loop_
_entity.id
_entity.type
_entity.pdbx_description
1 polymer ?
#
loop_
_entity_poly.entity_id
_entity_poly.type
_entity_poly.pdbx_seq_one_letter_code
_entity_poly.pdbx_strand_id
1 'polypeptide(L)'
;DHLAQGVVPYRPHWLANLGTLLNRYYCRDRRPGVRTKALAILADVYNINRHMYGTEMVRNVIAIQMVGIEAEQDVGVRTAAVNLLVHIAMTQNSVVVPDILTMLEKIVMAPYLRDGDCVQVIKESEAADIIAAVAGLIRIFKKKLWELPSSHAIQAYGILLACLEHHYRNQSVLHGVSRVRMKIFEMIFEMRASSKYQLGFPRNFDKSVQEEDDDSVTSLLPPFSPYIVVDHKHGQRLYEAQKEREQQQFDMYSPTGGRNDVTKEEEDAFRKENVAVPAGSPSASQVEVTHLSLTQAAMTVIVAMKKEKDWEVLRMILERVPQVLLNKALILSRDGNDIDYFAAALCALITEKSLGLPESLYNTPAKFTRTDFQSFVFPVLATLASYHMHMESVIQQKVIKCLELGVLSRCAGPFCVSALTLCVLEMRDSMIRLLREVMLNLSKITATVQNAHPILEFLSTLLHLPKVYASFVSDQYMSIFAIAIPYTNPFKFNHYIVSLAYHVIAMWFLKCRLPFRRAFVSFIAKNLSMILTNEEAANQRRNATANEQVGL
;
A
#
# COMPACT_ATOMS: atom_id res chain seq x y z
N ASP A 1 -3.40 -45.36 11.24
CA ASP A 1 -2.29 -45.81 10.36
C ASP A 1 -2.59 -47.12 9.64
N HIS A 2 -2.84 -48.25 10.33
CA HIS A 2 -3.15 -49.53 9.65
C HIS A 2 -4.38 -49.51 8.71
N LEU A 3 -5.46 -48.80 9.06
CA LEU A 3 -6.64 -48.68 8.20
C LEU A 3 -6.43 -47.72 7.00
N ALA A 4 -5.48 -46.78 7.12
CA ALA A 4 -5.15 -45.84 6.06
C ALA A 4 -4.33 -46.48 4.93
N GLN A 5 -3.46 -47.44 5.29
CA GLN A 5 -2.69 -48.25 4.33
C GLN A 5 -3.58 -49.10 3.40
N GLY A 6 -4.86 -49.32 3.77
CA GLY A 6 -5.83 -50.03 2.94
C GLY A 6 -6.56 -49.15 1.91
N VAL A 7 -6.40 -47.83 1.98
CA VAL A 7 -6.99 -46.87 1.04
C VAL A 7 -5.99 -46.62 -0.09
N VAL A 8 -6.07 -47.45 -1.14
CA VAL A 8 -5.15 -47.34 -2.27
C VAL A 8 -5.90 -47.36 -3.59
N PRO A 9 -5.54 -46.54 -4.60
CA PRO A 9 -6.37 -46.35 -5.79
C PRO A 9 -6.65 -47.60 -6.63
N TYR A 10 -5.79 -48.62 -6.52
CA TYR A 10 -5.96 -49.90 -7.24
C TYR A 10 -7.00 -50.83 -6.60
N ARG A 11 -7.64 -50.44 -5.48
CA ARG A 11 -8.77 -51.18 -4.92
C ARG A 11 -10.10 -50.58 -5.41
N PRO A 12 -11.08 -51.42 -5.76
CA PRO A 12 -12.40 -50.93 -6.16
C PRO A 12 -13.05 -50.14 -5.02
N HIS A 13 -13.75 -49.05 -5.37
CA HIS A 13 -14.45 -48.16 -4.43
C HIS A 13 -13.57 -47.49 -3.36
N TRP A 14 -12.26 -47.34 -3.60
CA TRP A 14 -11.34 -46.76 -2.61
C TRP A 14 -11.75 -45.35 -2.14
N LEU A 15 -12.31 -44.50 -3.02
CA LEU A 15 -12.84 -43.17 -2.65
C LEU A 15 -14.02 -43.27 -1.67
N ALA A 16 -14.95 -44.20 -1.90
CA ALA A 16 -16.09 -44.42 -1.00
C ALA A 16 -15.63 -44.99 0.35
N ASN A 17 -14.61 -45.86 0.35
CA ASN A 17 -14.00 -46.38 1.57
C ASN A 17 -13.31 -45.26 2.36
N LEU A 18 -12.59 -44.36 1.68
CA LEU A 18 -12.00 -43.18 2.30
C LEU A 18 -13.07 -42.27 2.92
N GLY A 19 -14.16 -41.99 2.18
CA GLY A 19 -15.30 -41.24 2.70
C GLY A 19 -15.93 -41.88 3.92
N THR A 20 -16.07 -43.20 3.94
CA THR A 20 -16.61 -43.95 5.09
C THR A 20 -15.70 -43.86 6.31
N LEU A 21 -14.38 -43.95 6.09
CA LEU A 21 -13.38 -43.79 7.15
C LEU A 21 -13.45 -42.39 7.76
N LEU A 22 -13.53 -41.34 6.93
CA LEU A 22 -13.64 -39.96 7.40
C LEU A 22 -14.96 -39.69 8.12
N ASN A 23 -16.09 -40.16 7.59
CA ASN A 23 -17.37 -40.03 8.30
C ASN A 23 -17.31 -40.65 9.71
N ARG A 24 -16.61 -41.77 9.87
CA ARG A 24 -16.42 -42.43 11.17
C ARG A 24 -15.50 -41.65 12.11
N TYR A 25 -14.32 -41.26 11.65
CA TYR A 25 -13.25 -40.74 12.53
C TYR A 25 -13.13 -39.22 12.57
N TYR A 26 -13.62 -38.52 11.55
CA TYR A 26 -13.66 -37.06 11.48
C TYR A 26 -15.06 -36.53 11.85
N CYS A 27 -16.13 -36.96 11.19
CA CYS A 27 -17.46 -36.38 11.43
C CYS A 27 -18.14 -36.87 12.74
N ARG A 28 -17.94 -38.15 13.11
CA ARG A 28 -18.67 -38.78 14.23
C ARG A 28 -17.88 -38.96 15.52
N ASP A 29 -16.55 -38.98 15.47
CA ASP A 29 -15.73 -39.16 16.69
C ASP A 29 -15.76 -37.89 17.54
N ARG A 30 -15.95 -38.02 18.86
CA ARG A 30 -16.06 -36.87 19.76
C ARG A 30 -14.70 -36.27 20.13
N ARG A 31 -13.60 -37.01 19.93
CA ARG A 31 -12.27 -36.61 20.42
C ARG A 31 -11.56 -35.73 19.38
N PRO A 32 -11.23 -34.47 19.70
CA PRO A 32 -10.54 -33.57 18.77
C PRO A 32 -9.24 -34.15 18.21
N GLY A 33 -8.42 -34.78 19.06
CA GLY A 33 -7.15 -35.38 18.62
C GLY A 33 -7.30 -36.49 17.57
N VAL A 34 -8.37 -37.29 17.63
CA VAL A 34 -8.65 -38.33 16.63
C VAL A 34 -9.09 -37.69 15.32
N ARG A 35 -9.95 -36.66 15.39
CA ARG A 35 -10.41 -35.92 14.22
C ARG A 35 -9.27 -35.20 13.51
N THR A 36 -8.37 -34.54 14.25
CA THR A 36 -7.16 -33.92 13.72
C THR A 36 -6.23 -34.95 13.07
N LYS A 37 -6.04 -36.12 13.69
CA LYS A 37 -5.23 -37.20 13.08
C LYS A 37 -5.89 -37.77 11.82
N ALA A 38 -7.21 -37.86 11.76
CA ALA A 38 -7.93 -38.28 10.55
C ALA A 38 -7.72 -37.29 9.40
N LEU A 39 -7.71 -35.98 9.67
CA LEU A 39 -7.37 -34.95 8.69
C LEU A 39 -5.92 -35.02 8.23
N ALA A 40 -4.97 -35.30 9.13
CA ALA A 40 -3.57 -35.50 8.76
C ALA A 40 -3.41 -36.71 7.81
N ILE A 41 -4.07 -37.83 8.13
CA ILE A 41 -4.07 -39.01 7.26
C ILE A 41 -4.70 -38.68 5.89
N LEU A 42 -5.77 -37.89 5.86
CA LEU A 42 -6.37 -37.43 4.60
C LEU A 42 -5.40 -36.58 3.78
N ALA A 43 -4.62 -35.71 4.43
CA ALA A 43 -3.59 -34.92 3.77
C ALA A 43 -2.52 -35.82 3.14
N ASP A 44 -2.06 -36.85 3.85
CA ASP A 44 -1.08 -37.82 3.34
C ASP A 44 -1.62 -38.59 2.14
N VAL A 45 -2.84 -39.14 2.24
CA VAL A 45 -3.49 -39.87 1.15
C VAL A 45 -3.72 -38.97 -0.05
N TYR A 46 -4.12 -37.71 0.18
CA TYR A 46 -4.24 -36.73 -0.89
C TYR A 46 -2.90 -36.46 -1.57
N ASN A 47 -1.83 -36.21 -0.82
CA ASN A 47 -0.51 -35.92 -1.37
C ASN A 47 0.01 -37.04 -2.28
N ILE A 48 -0.17 -38.30 -1.87
CA ILE A 48 0.25 -39.46 -2.66
C ILE A 48 -0.51 -39.55 -3.99
N ASN A 49 -1.80 -39.16 -4.00
CA ASN A 49 -2.71 -39.42 -5.12
C ASN A 49 -3.12 -38.17 -5.92
N ARG A 50 -2.68 -36.97 -5.51
CA ARG A 50 -3.17 -35.67 -6.04
C ARG A 50 -2.98 -35.48 -7.53
N HIS A 51 -1.97 -36.10 -8.12
CA HIS A 51 -1.64 -35.95 -9.54
C HIS A 51 -2.66 -36.65 -10.46
N MET A 52 -3.24 -37.76 -10.01
CA MET A 52 -4.18 -38.56 -10.80
C MET A 52 -5.64 -38.41 -10.35
N TYR A 53 -5.86 -38.26 -9.04
CA TYR A 53 -7.20 -38.29 -8.44
C TYR A 53 -7.53 -37.05 -7.62
N GLY A 54 -6.73 -35.98 -7.71
CA GLY A 54 -6.89 -34.79 -6.87
C GLY A 54 -8.29 -34.17 -6.98
N THR A 55 -8.81 -34.02 -8.19
CA THR A 55 -10.14 -33.43 -8.45
C THR A 55 -11.27 -34.31 -7.90
N GLU A 56 -11.20 -35.63 -8.12
CA GLU A 56 -12.18 -36.61 -7.68
C GLU A 56 -12.17 -36.75 -6.15
N MET A 57 -11.00 -36.74 -5.53
CA MET A 57 -10.86 -36.73 -4.08
C MET A 57 -11.51 -35.49 -3.47
N VAL A 58 -11.32 -34.32 -4.09
CA VAL A 58 -11.95 -33.10 -3.60
C VAL A 58 -13.47 -33.18 -3.72
N ARG A 59 -13.99 -33.50 -4.91
CA ARG A 59 -15.44 -33.55 -5.15
C ARG A 59 -16.16 -34.62 -4.35
N ASN A 60 -15.63 -35.83 -4.33
CA ASN A 60 -16.36 -37.01 -3.84
C ASN A 60 -16.07 -37.32 -2.37
N VAL A 61 -15.04 -36.70 -1.78
CA VAL A 61 -14.66 -36.95 -0.39
C VAL A 61 -14.56 -35.64 0.38
N ILE A 62 -13.60 -34.77 0.05
CA ILE A 62 -13.27 -33.61 0.89
C ILE A 62 -14.44 -32.63 0.97
N ALA A 63 -15.02 -32.23 -0.17
CA ALA A 63 -16.14 -31.30 -0.24
C ALA A 63 -17.37 -31.82 0.50
N ILE A 64 -17.60 -33.14 0.50
CA ILE A 64 -18.74 -33.77 1.20
C ILE A 64 -18.50 -33.83 2.70
N GLN A 65 -17.31 -34.27 3.12
CA GLN A 65 -17.02 -34.47 4.54
C GLN A 65 -16.81 -33.14 5.28
N MET A 66 -16.34 -32.09 4.59
CA MET A 66 -16.04 -30.78 5.18
C MET A 66 -17.19 -29.76 5.07
N VAL A 67 -18.39 -30.16 4.66
CA VAL A 67 -19.56 -29.27 4.70
C VAL A 67 -19.84 -28.85 6.14
N GLY A 68 -20.03 -27.55 6.38
CA GLY A 68 -20.38 -27.03 7.71
C GLY A 68 -19.18 -26.93 8.67
N ILE A 69 -17.95 -26.92 8.14
CA ILE A 69 -16.71 -26.76 8.91
C ILE A 69 -16.70 -25.52 9.83
N GLU A 70 -17.41 -24.46 9.44
CA GLU A 70 -17.57 -23.24 10.24
C GLU A 70 -18.34 -23.47 11.57
N ALA A 71 -19.11 -24.56 11.65
CA ALA A 71 -19.87 -24.95 12.83
C ALA A 71 -19.11 -25.92 13.75
N GLU A 72 -17.94 -26.42 13.35
CA GLU A 72 -17.10 -27.25 14.21
C GLU A 72 -16.71 -26.48 15.48
N GLN A 73 -16.82 -27.13 16.63
CA GLN A 73 -16.63 -26.47 17.93
C GLN A 73 -15.15 -26.31 18.28
N ASP A 74 -14.34 -27.32 17.95
CA ASP A 74 -12.93 -27.33 18.32
C ASP A 74 -12.08 -26.50 17.32
N VAL A 75 -11.46 -25.44 17.83
CA VAL A 75 -10.61 -24.53 17.02
C VAL A 75 -9.42 -25.27 16.42
N GLY A 76 -8.86 -26.26 17.12
CA GLY A 76 -7.73 -27.06 16.63
C GLY A 76 -8.12 -27.93 15.43
N VAL A 77 -9.30 -28.56 15.48
CA VAL A 77 -9.85 -29.32 14.34
C VAL A 77 -10.17 -28.40 13.17
N ARG A 78 -10.77 -27.22 13.40
CA ARG A 78 -10.99 -26.21 12.34
C ARG A 78 -9.67 -25.78 11.71
N THR A 79 -8.65 -25.48 12.53
CA THR A 79 -7.32 -25.08 12.05
C THR A 79 -6.67 -26.18 11.20
N ALA A 80 -6.74 -27.44 11.62
CA ALA A 80 -6.20 -28.56 10.87
C ALA A 80 -6.89 -28.73 9.51
N ALA A 81 -8.21 -28.55 9.46
CA ALA A 81 -8.97 -28.62 8.22
C ALA A 81 -8.70 -27.41 7.30
N VAL A 82 -8.56 -26.20 7.84
CA VAL A 82 -8.08 -25.02 7.11
C VAL A 82 -6.74 -25.29 6.45
N ASN A 83 -5.77 -25.84 7.18
CA ASN A 83 -4.44 -26.12 6.64
C ASN A 83 -4.50 -27.13 5.47
N LEU A 84 -5.35 -28.16 5.58
CA LEU A 84 -5.58 -29.10 4.48
C LEU A 84 -6.24 -28.41 3.27
N LEU A 85 -7.27 -27.60 3.48
CA LEU A 85 -7.94 -26.84 2.40
C LEU A 85 -6.97 -25.90 1.69
N VAL A 86 -6.14 -25.17 2.45
CA VAL A 86 -5.11 -24.28 1.91
C VAL A 86 -4.10 -25.07 1.08
N HIS A 87 -3.63 -26.21 1.59
CA HIS A 87 -2.70 -27.07 0.88
C HIS A 87 -3.27 -27.60 -0.45
N ILE A 88 -4.54 -28.01 -0.47
CA ILE A 88 -5.22 -28.45 -1.70
C ILE A 88 -5.33 -27.29 -2.69
N ALA A 89 -5.79 -26.11 -2.25
CA ALA A 89 -5.90 -24.92 -3.09
C ALA A 89 -4.54 -24.45 -3.66
N MET A 90 -3.45 -24.62 -2.91
CA MET A 90 -2.10 -24.34 -3.39
C MET A 90 -1.61 -25.37 -4.42
N THR A 91 -2.05 -26.63 -4.37
CA THR A 91 -1.53 -27.72 -5.21
C THR A 91 -2.35 -27.99 -6.47
N GLN A 92 -3.63 -27.60 -6.51
CA GLN A 92 -4.53 -27.82 -7.65
C GLN A 92 -4.73 -26.56 -8.49
N ASN A 93 -4.95 -26.74 -9.79
CA ASN A 93 -5.39 -25.69 -10.74
C ASN A 93 -6.72 -26.03 -11.42
N SER A 94 -7.45 -27.01 -10.89
CA SER A 94 -8.71 -27.47 -11.46
C SER A 94 -9.91 -26.68 -10.91
N VAL A 95 -11.08 -26.94 -11.49
CA VAL A 95 -12.37 -26.30 -11.18
C VAL A 95 -12.88 -26.51 -9.74
N VAL A 96 -12.17 -27.26 -8.89
CA VAL A 96 -12.53 -27.46 -7.47
C VAL A 96 -11.95 -26.40 -6.54
N VAL A 97 -10.94 -25.63 -6.98
CA VAL A 97 -10.32 -24.60 -6.16
C VAL A 97 -11.32 -23.52 -5.73
N PRO A 98 -12.26 -23.04 -6.57
CA PRO A 98 -13.28 -22.09 -6.13
C PRO A 98 -14.17 -22.58 -4.99
N ASP A 99 -14.53 -23.87 -4.98
CA ASP A 99 -15.33 -24.47 -3.91
C ASP A 99 -14.54 -24.49 -2.59
N ILE A 100 -13.24 -24.78 -2.67
CA ILE A 100 -12.33 -24.73 -1.51
C ILE A 100 -12.19 -23.32 -0.97
N LEU A 101 -12.01 -22.33 -1.85
CA LEU A 101 -11.95 -20.92 -1.46
C LEU A 101 -13.25 -20.47 -0.80
N THR A 102 -14.40 -20.96 -1.27
CA THR A 102 -15.70 -20.70 -0.65
C THR A 102 -15.82 -21.33 0.74
N MET A 103 -15.25 -22.52 0.96
CA MET A 103 -15.18 -23.12 2.31
C MET A 103 -14.28 -22.30 3.25
N LEU A 104 -13.14 -21.80 2.77
CA LEU A 104 -12.26 -20.91 3.53
C LEU A 104 -12.96 -19.58 3.85
N GLU A 105 -13.70 -19.01 2.90
CA GLU A 105 -14.51 -17.81 3.09
C GLU A 105 -15.51 -18.00 4.22
N LYS A 106 -16.28 -19.09 4.22
CA LYS A 106 -17.25 -19.38 5.29
C LYS A 106 -16.60 -19.40 6.67
N ILE A 107 -15.40 -19.98 6.81
CA ILE A 107 -14.66 -19.99 8.08
C ILE A 107 -14.25 -18.58 8.50
N VAL A 108 -13.70 -17.79 7.57
CA VAL A 108 -13.25 -16.41 7.85
C VAL A 108 -14.43 -15.49 8.19
N MET A 109 -15.58 -15.68 7.54
CA MET A 109 -16.79 -14.87 7.76
C MET A 109 -17.67 -15.36 8.90
N ALA A 110 -17.48 -16.60 9.38
CA ALA A 110 -18.31 -17.22 10.41
C ALA A 110 -18.55 -16.33 11.65
N PRO A 111 -17.56 -15.60 12.20
CA PRO A 111 -17.78 -14.74 13.36
C PRO A 111 -18.75 -13.58 13.09
N TYR A 112 -18.87 -13.12 11.85
CA TYR A 112 -19.70 -11.99 11.45
C TYR A 112 -21.12 -12.38 11.03
N LEU A 113 -21.37 -13.68 10.80
CA LEU A 113 -22.64 -14.20 10.27
C LEU A 113 -23.55 -14.83 11.34
N ARG A 114 -23.08 -14.98 12.59
CA ARG A 114 -23.90 -15.56 13.66
C ARG A 114 -24.97 -14.56 14.10
N ASP A 115 -26.23 -14.92 13.86
CA ASP A 115 -27.42 -14.13 14.24
C ASP A 115 -27.62 -14.16 15.77
N GLY A 116 -27.79 -12.99 16.39
CA GLY A 116 -28.07 -12.84 17.83
C GLY A 116 -26.83 -12.87 18.74
N ASP A 117 -26.49 -11.68 19.28
CA ASP A 117 -25.28 -11.35 20.05
C ASP A 117 -23.96 -11.63 19.31
N CYS A 118 -23.27 -10.54 18.92
CA CYS A 118 -21.94 -10.62 18.35
C CYS A 118 -21.01 -11.36 19.31
N VAL A 119 -20.68 -12.62 19.01
CA VAL A 119 -19.68 -13.38 19.77
C VAL A 119 -18.35 -12.67 19.59
N GLN A 120 -17.94 -11.94 20.63
CA GLN A 120 -16.67 -11.24 20.63
C GLN A 120 -15.55 -12.27 20.80
N VAL A 121 -14.67 -12.36 19.81
CA VAL A 121 -13.43 -13.12 19.95
C VAL A 121 -12.43 -12.23 20.67
N ILE A 122 -12.12 -12.62 21.90
CA ILE A 122 -11.29 -11.78 22.79
C ILE A 122 -9.81 -12.09 22.58
N LYS A 123 -9.47 -13.36 22.28
CA LYS A 123 -8.08 -13.83 22.22
C LYS A 123 -7.73 -14.41 20.85
N GLU A 124 -6.48 -14.22 20.44
CA GLU A 124 -5.96 -14.82 19.19
C GLU A 124 -6.07 -16.36 19.17
N SER A 125 -5.98 -17.02 20.33
CA SER A 125 -6.12 -18.48 20.43
C SER A 125 -7.50 -18.99 20.00
N GLU A 126 -8.54 -18.18 20.16
CA GLU A 126 -9.93 -18.51 19.79
C GLU A 126 -10.19 -18.32 18.28
N ALA A 127 -9.32 -17.55 17.61
CA ALA A 127 -9.34 -17.28 16.17
C ALA A 127 -8.13 -17.90 15.44
N ALA A 128 -7.51 -18.94 16.01
CA ALA A 128 -6.33 -19.57 15.40
C ALA A 128 -6.61 -20.11 13.99
N ASP A 129 -7.82 -20.63 13.78
CA ASP A 129 -8.34 -21.08 12.50
C ASP A 129 -8.51 -19.94 11.49
N ILE A 130 -9.02 -18.79 11.92
CA ILE A 130 -9.18 -17.59 11.07
C ILE A 130 -7.82 -17.01 10.71
N ILE A 131 -6.90 -16.92 11.68
CA ILE A 131 -5.52 -16.46 11.44
C ILE A 131 -4.83 -17.38 10.43
N ALA A 132 -4.98 -18.70 10.57
CA ALA A 132 -4.46 -19.68 9.63
C ALA A 132 -5.12 -19.56 8.24
N ALA A 133 -6.43 -19.36 8.17
CA ALA A 133 -7.17 -19.23 6.92
C ALA A 133 -6.75 -17.97 6.16
N VAL A 134 -6.62 -16.84 6.84
CA VAL A 134 -6.14 -15.57 6.25
C VAL A 134 -4.69 -15.70 5.76
N ALA A 135 -3.80 -16.29 6.57
CA ALA A 135 -2.42 -16.54 6.15
C ALA A 135 -2.36 -17.49 4.93
N GLY A 136 -3.20 -18.52 4.91
CA GLY A 136 -3.33 -19.46 3.80
C GLY A 136 -3.88 -18.81 2.53
N LEU A 137 -4.93 -17.99 2.64
CA LEU A 137 -5.49 -17.22 1.53
C LEU A 137 -4.47 -16.25 0.94
N ILE A 138 -3.64 -15.60 1.76
CA ILE A 138 -2.52 -14.76 1.28
C ILE A 138 -1.51 -15.60 0.49
N ARG A 139 -1.14 -16.79 0.99
CA ARG A 139 -0.25 -17.71 0.28
C ARG A 139 -0.85 -18.18 -1.05
N ILE A 140 -2.14 -18.52 -1.06
CA ILE A 140 -2.86 -18.91 -2.28
C ILE A 140 -2.89 -17.74 -3.25
N PHE A 141 -3.25 -16.53 -2.81
CA PHE A 141 -3.27 -15.34 -3.67
C PHE A 141 -1.90 -15.09 -4.29
N LYS A 142 -0.84 -15.07 -3.48
CA LYS A 142 0.53 -14.92 -3.97
C LYS A 142 0.86 -16.02 -4.98
N LYS A 143 0.67 -17.30 -4.68
CA LYS A 143 0.98 -18.39 -5.62
C LYS A 143 0.17 -18.30 -6.93
N LYS A 144 -1.16 -18.18 -6.82
CA LYS A 144 -2.10 -18.17 -7.95
C LYS A 144 -1.98 -16.92 -8.81
N LEU A 145 -1.30 -15.88 -8.34
CA LEU A 145 -1.00 -14.70 -9.14
C LEU A 145 -0.24 -15.09 -10.43
N TRP A 146 0.61 -16.12 -10.40
CA TRP A 146 1.40 -16.60 -11.54
C TRP A 146 0.84 -17.87 -12.19
N GLU A 147 -0.39 -18.27 -11.90
CA GLU A 147 -1.02 -19.49 -12.43
C GLU A 147 -2.39 -19.17 -13.08
N LEU A 148 -2.76 -19.94 -14.11
CA LEU A 148 -4.12 -19.92 -14.65
C LEU A 148 -4.98 -21.02 -14.00
N PRO A 149 -6.30 -20.80 -13.84
CA PRO A 149 -7.02 -19.56 -14.18
C PRO A 149 -6.81 -18.46 -13.12
N SER A 150 -6.72 -17.20 -13.58
CA SER A 150 -6.51 -16.03 -12.71
C SER A 150 -7.67 -15.77 -11.73
N SER A 151 -8.85 -16.33 -12.00
CA SER A 151 -10.02 -16.27 -11.12
C SER A 151 -9.73 -16.79 -9.71
N HIS A 152 -8.84 -17.77 -9.55
CA HIS A 152 -8.46 -18.29 -8.24
C HIS A 152 -7.78 -17.22 -7.37
N ALA A 153 -6.86 -16.46 -7.96
CA ALA A 153 -6.19 -15.37 -7.25
C ALA A 153 -7.18 -14.25 -6.90
N ILE A 154 -8.08 -13.90 -7.83
CA ILE A 154 -9.07 -12.84 -7.64
C ILE A 154 -10.05 -13.19 -6.54
N GLN A 155 -10.54 -14.43 -6.50
CA GLN A 155 -11.43 -14.89 -5.44
C GLN A 155 -10.73 -14.87 -4.06
N ALA A 156 -9.50 -15.37 -3.97
CA ALA A 156 -8.73 -15.32 -2.71
C ALA A 156 -8.53 -13.87 -2.23
N TYR A 157 -8.20 -12.94 -3.13
CA TYR A 157 -8.10 -11.52 -2.84
C TYR A 157 -9.45 -10.92 -2.37
N GLY A 158 -10.54 -11.25 -3.05
CA GLY A 158 -11.88 -10.81 -2.69
C GLY A 158 -12.29 -11.23 -1.27
N ILE A 159 -12.01 -12.47 -0.87
CA ILE A 159 -12.29 -12.97 0.48
C ILE A 159 -11.49 -12.18 1.54
N LEU A 160 -10.22 -11.88 1.27
CA LEU A 160 -9.36 -11.11 2.16
C LEU A 160 -9.89 -9.67 2.34
N LEU A 161 -10.33 -9.02 1.26
CA LEU A 161 -10.94 -7.69 1.35
C LEU A 161 -12.28 -7.71 2.09
N ALA A 162 -13.15 -8.68 1.78
CA ALA A 162 -14.42 -8.85 2.48
C ALA A 162 -14.21 -9.00 4.00
N CYS A 163 -13.14 -9.68 4.43
CA CYS A 163 -12.82 -9.87 5.84
C CYS A 163 -12.57 -8.53 6.53
N LEU A 164 -11.76 -7.65 5.91
CA LEU A 164 -11.52 -6.30 6.43
C LEU A 164 -12.80 -5.44 6.41
N GLU A 165 -13.60 -5.52 5.35
CA GLU A 165 -14.84 -4.74 5.27
C GLU A 165 -15.82 -5.10 6.38
N HIS A 166 -16.06 -6.39 6.60
CA HIS A 166 -16.91 -6.87 7.69
C HIS A 166 -16.37 -6.43 9.06
N HIS A 167 -15.04 -6.49 9.24
CA HIS A 167 -14.41 -5.97 10.45
C HIS A 167 -14.66 -4.48 10.67
N TYR A 168 -14.45 -3.62 9.68
CA TYR A 168 -14.64 -2.17 9.84
C TYR A 168 -16.11 -1.73 9.81
N ARG A 169 -17.04 -2.62 9.45
CA ARG A 169 -18.49 -2.47 9.70
C ARG A 169 -18.83 -2.83 11.15
N ASN A 170 -18.22 -3.87 11.71
CA ASN A 170 -18.48 -4.35 13.07
C ASN A 170 -17.18 -4.77 13.79
N GLN A 171 -16.47 -3.79 14.35
CA GLN A 171 -15.12 -3.99 14.91
C GLN A 171 -15.11 -4.83 16.20
N SER A 172 -16.24 -4.92 16.92
CA SER A 172 -16.30 -5.63 18.21
C SER A 172 -16.07 -7.14 18.09
N VAL A 173 -16.33 -7.72 16.92
CA VAL A 173 -16.24 -9.18 16.69
C VAL A 173 -14.81 -9.70 16.83
N LEU A 174 -13.84 -9.04 16.17
CA LEU A 174 -12.41 -9.43 16.18
C LEU A 174 -11.53 -8.33 16.78
N HIS A 175 -12.06 -7.53 17.72
CA HIS A 175 -11.35 -6.40 18.31
C HIS A 175 -9.97 -6.81 18.89
N GLY A 176 -9.93 -7.94 19.61
CA GLY A 176 -8.70 -8.48 20.22
C GLY A 176 -7.76 -9.23 19.27
N VAL A 177 -8.09 -9.35 17.98
CA VAL A 177 -7.34 -10.15 17.01
C VAL A 177 -6.78 -9.25 15.90
N SER A 178 -5.81 -8.40 16.25
CA SER A 178 -5.19 -7.45 15.31
C SER A 178 -4.39 -8.14 14.21
N ARG A 179 -3.82 -9.33 14.49
CA ARG A 179 -3.01 -10.11 13.53
C ARG A 179 -3.72 -10.43 12.21
N VAL A 180 -5.04 -10.62 12.22
CA VAL A 180 -5.84 -10.81 11.00
C VAL A 180 -5.74 -9.58 10.11
N ARG A 181 -6.03 -8.40 10.66
CA ARG A 181 -5.94 -7.12 9.94
C ARG A 181 -4.52 -6.84 9.46
N MET A 182 -3.54 -7.03 10.36
CA MET A 182 -2.14 -6.78 10.04
C MET A 182 -1.67 -7.57 8.83
N LYS A 183 -1.92 -8.88 8.80
CA LYS A 183 -1.52 -9.75 7.68
C LYS A 183 -2.13 -9.31 6.35
N ILE A 184 -3.41 -8.92 6.34
CA ILE A 184 -4.09 -8.51 5.11
C ILE A 184 -3.53 -7.16 4.63
N PHE A 185 -3.34 -6.19 5.52
CA PHE A 185 -2.73 -4.91 5.16
C PHE A 185 -1.28 -5.04 4.73
N GLU A 186 -0.48 -5.88 5.38
CA GLU A 186 0.89 -6.18 4.96
C GLU A 186 0.91 -6.67 3.51
N MET A 187 0.04 -7.62 3.17
CA MET A 187 -0.10 -8.11 1.80
C MET A 187 -0.49 -6.97 0.84
N ILE A 188 -1.51 -6.16 1.16
CA ILE A 188 -1.93 -5.02 0.33
C ILE A 188 -0.78 -4.04 0.11
N PHE A 189 -0.01 -3.73 1.15
CA PHE A 189 1.10 -2.78 1.08
C PHE A 189 2.37 -3.34 0.44
N GLU A 190 2.48 -4.65 0.30
CA GLU A 190 3.54 -5.29 -0.48
C GLU A 190 3.25 -5.30 -1.98
N MET A 191 2.00 -5.20 -2.41
CA MET A 191 1.64 -5.18 -3.84
C MET A 191 2.38 -4.06 -4.59
N ARG A 192 2.91 -4.37 -5.77
CA ARG A 192 3.55 -3.41 -6.69
C ARG A 192 3.03 -3.60 -8.10
N ALA A 193 2.95 -2.52 -8.85
CA ALA A 193 2.62 -2.53 -10.27
C ALA A 193 3.84 -2.13 -11.11
N SER A 194 4.04 -2.83 -12.23
CA SER A 194 5.04 -2.46 -13.23
C SER A 194 4.59 -1.25 -14.07
N SER A 195 5.45 -0.77 -14.97
CA SER A 195 5.08 0.27 -15.95
C SER A 195 4.00 -0.19 -16.93
N LYS A 196 3.76 -1.51 -17.05
CA LYS A 196 2.67 -2.12 -17.82
C LYS A 196 1.45 -2.44 -16.95
N TYR A 197 1.41 -1.93 -15.72
CA TYR A 197 0.36 -2.18 -14.72
C TYR A 197 0.22 -3.65 -14.30
N GLN A 198 1.18 -4.51 -14.64
CA GLN A 198 1.20 -5.89 -14.19
C GLN A 198 1.43 -5.93 -12.68
N LEU A 199 0.62 -6.72 -11.97
CA LEU A 199 0.68 -6.84 -10.53
C LEU A 199 1.79 -7.81 -10.11
N GLY A 200 2.49 -7.50 -9.01
CA GLY A 200 3.57 -8.33 -8.47
C GLY A 200 3.85 -8.04 -7.00
N PHE A 201 4.81 -8.80 -6.47
CA PHE A 201 5.29 -8.70 -5.10
C PHE A 201 6.82 -8.56 -5.07
N PRO A 202 7.40 -7.78 -4.14
CA PRO A 202 8.84 -7.73 -3.93
C PRO A 202 9.41 -9.11 -3.65
N ARG A 203 10.57 -9.43 -4.23
CA ARG A 203 11.29 -10.68 -4.01
C ARG A 203 11.95 -10.69 -2.62
N ASN A 204 11.15 -10.70 -1.57
CA ASN A 204 11.57 -11.05 -0.21
C ASN A 204 10.53 -12.02 0.32
N PHE A 205 10.66 -13.29 -0.06
CA PHE A 205 9.92 -14.36 0.59
C PHE A 205 10.34 -14.39 2.07
N ASP A 206 9.33 -14.47 2.96
CA ASP A 206 9.49 -14.61 4.40
C ASP A 206 10.69 -15.50 4.76
N LYS A 207 11.75 -14.92 5.31
CA LYS A 207 12.84 -15.69 5.95
C LYS A 207 12.37 -16.44 7.21
N SER A 208 11.11 -16.31 7.59
CA SER A 208 10.52 -16.90 8.80
C SER A 208 9.69 -18.17 8.55
N VAL A 209 9.53 -18.63 7.30
CA VAL A 209 8.86 -19.91 6.99
C VAL A 209 9.68 -20.66 5.95
N GLN A 210 10.92 -20.99 6.29
CA GLN A 210 11.71 -21.98 5.56
C GLN A 210 11.68 -23.29 6.35
N GLU A 211 10.61 -24.05 6.15
CA GLU A 211 10.65 -25.51 6.29
C GLU A 211 10.58 -26.09 4.87
N GLU A 212 11.73 -26.58 4.42
CA GLU A 212 11.93 -27.75 3.56
C GLU A 212 11.35 -27.83 2.12
N ASP A 213 11.16 -26.73 1.39
CA ASP A 213 11.10 -26.83 -0.09
C ASP A 213 12.16 -25.90 -0.73
N ASP A 214 13.22 -26.52 -1.24
CA ASP A 214 14.30 -25.91 -2.03
C ASP A 214 13.79 -25.52 -3.44
N ASP A 215 12.88 -24.54 -3.51
CA ASP A 215 12.27 -24.14 -4.77
C ASP A 215 13.15 -23.14 -5.55
N SER A 216 14.20 -23.68 -6.15
CA SER A 216 15.00 -23.05 -7.23
C SER A 216 14.13 -22.46 -8.36
N VAL A 217 12.91 -22.98 -8.54
CA VAL A 217 11.92 -22.54 -9.54
C VAL A 217 11.31 -21.17 -9.23
N THR A 218 11.12 -20.81 -7.96
CA THR A 218 10.51 -19.52 -7.58
C THR A 218 11.42 -18.33 -7.90
N SER A 219 12.73 -18.56 -7.94
CA SER A 219 13.72 -17.56 -8.35
C SER A 219 13.62 -17.19 -9.84
N LEU A 220 13.07 -18.09 -10.66
CA LEU A 220 12.88 -17.92 -12.10
C LEU A 220 11.57 -17.21 -12.47
N LEU A 221 10.63 -17.08 -11.52
CA LEU A 221 9.38 -16.39 -11.77
C LEU A 221 9.61 -14.89 -12.02
N PRO A 222 8.93 -14.29 -13.02
CA PRO A 222 9.03 -12.87 -13.26
C PRO A 222 8.50 -12.10 -12.03
N PRO A 223 9.07 -10.92 -11.71
CA PRO A 223 8.68 -10.15 -10.53
C PRO A 223 7.22 -9.66 -10.58
N PHE A 224 6.63 -9.61 -11.77
CA PHE A 224 5.24 -9.25 -12.01
C PHE A 224 4.55 -10.38 -12.79
N SER A 225 3.30 -10.64 -12.46
CA SER A 225 2.49 -11.64 -13.14
C SER A 225 2.15 -11.20 -14.56
N PRO A 226 2.23 -12.12 -15.55
CA PRO A 226 1.79 -11.83 -16.90
C PRO A 226 0.25 -11.85 -17.05
N TYR A 227 -0.47 -12.41 -16.07
CA TYR A 227 -1.91 -12.70 -16.19
C TYR A 227 -2.80 -11.65 -15.53
N ILE A 228 -2.31 -10.94 -14.51
CA ILE A 228 -3.12 -9.98 -13.73
C ILE A 228 -2.56 -8.58 -13.87
N VAL A 229 -3.41 -7.67 -14.36
CA VAL A 229 -3.09 -6.26 -14.59
C VAL A 229 -4.01 -5.39 -13.72
N VAL A 230 -3.45 -4.36 -13.10
CA VAL A 230 -4.19 -3.40 -12.29
C VAL A 230 -5.02 -2.49 -13.20
N ASP A 231 -6.27 -2.27 -12.82
CA ASP A 231 -7.15 -1.35 -13.53
C ASP A 231 -6.74 0.11 -13.30
N HIS A 232 -6.03 0.67 -14.28
CA HIS A 232 -5.43 2.00 -14.21
C HIS A 232 -6.05 2.95 -15.23
N LYS A 233 -6.16 4.25 -14.89
CA LYS A 233 -6.78 5.30 -15.75
C LYS A 233 -6.21 5.39 -17.17
N HIS A 234 -4.95 5.01 -17.34
CA HIS A 234 -4.24 5.00 -18.63
C HIS A 234 -3.95 3.58 -19.15
N GLY A 235 -4.38 2.53 -18.43
CA GLY A 235 -4.09 1.13 -18.75
C GLY A 235 -4.65 0.67 -20.09
N GLN A 236 -5.91 1.03 -20.37
CA GLN A 236 -6.58 0.60 -21.60
C GLN A 236 -5.90 1.16 -22.87
N ARG A 237 -5.45 2.43 -22.84
CA ARG A 237 -4.74 3.06 -23.97
C ARG A 237 -3.41 2.40 -24.30
N LEU A 238 -2.69 1.89 -23.29
CA LEU A 238 -1.42 1.20 -23.50
C LEU A 238 -1.63 -0.20 -24.07
N TYR A 239 -2.69 -0.90 -23.66
CA TYR A 239 -3.07 -2.19 -24.24
C TYR A 239 -3.51 -2.04 -25.71
N GLU A 240 -4.32 -1.03 -26.01
CA GLU A 240 -4.74 -0.70 -27.38
C GLU A 240 -3.53 -0.31 -28.26
N ALA A 241 -2.62 0.53 -27.75
CA ALA A 241 -1.40 0.91 -28.47
C ALA A 241 -0.41 -0.25 -28.66
N GLN A 242 -0.36 -1.22 -27.74
CA GLN A 242 0.41 -2.46 -27.91
C GLN A 242 -0.20 -3.33 -29.00
N LYS A 243 -1.52 -3.50 -29.00
CA LYS A 243 -2.24 -4.23 -30.02
C LYS A 243 -2.03 -3.62 -31.40
N GLU A 244 -2.06 -2.28 -31.50
CA GLU A 244 -1.75 -1.56 -32.74
C GLU A 244 -0.31 -1.78 -33.22
N ARG A 245 0.68 -1.81 -32.31
CA ARG A 245 2.09 -2.08 -32.67
C ARG A 245 2.33 -3.52 -33.09
N GLU A 246 1.70 -4.49 -32.42
CA GLU A 246 1.76 -5.90 -32.78
C GLU A 246 1.09 -6.14 -34.14
N GLN A 247 -0.02 -5.46 -34.42
CA GLN A 247 -0.70 -5.47 -35.72
C GLN A 247 0.18 -4.87 -36.82
N GLN A 248 0.79 -3.70 -36.59
CA GLN A 248 1.70 -3.06 -37.55
C GLN A 248 2.96 -3.89 -37.81
N GLN A 249 3.47 -4.59 -36.81
CA GLN A 249 4.61 -5.49 -36.97
C GLN A 249 4.20 -6.73 -37.77
N PHE A 250 3.00 -7.26 -37.58
CA PHE A 250 2.46 -8.36 -38.38
C PHE A 250 2.24 -7.97 -39.86
N ASP A 251 1.76 -6.76 -40.11
CA ASP A 251 1.54 -6.23 -41.47
C ASP A 251 2.86 -5.98 -42.22
N MET A 252 3.95 -5.65 -41.51
CA MET A 252 5.28 -5.43 -42.09
C MET A 252 6.00 -6.74 -42.48
N TYR A 253 5.63 -7.88 -41.89
CA TYR A 253 6.21 -9.20 -42.21
C TYR A 253 5.31 -10.07 -43.12
N SER A 254 4.14 -9.59 -43.53
CA SER A 254 3.34 -10.27 -44.56
C SER A 254 3.91 -9.96 -45.96
N PRO A 255 4.26 -10.98 -46.78
CA PRO A 255 4.76 -10.74 -48.12
C PRO A 255 3.63 -10.17 -48.99
N THR A 256 3.75 -8.90 -49.37
CA THR A 256 2.89 -8.29 -50.40
C THR A 256 3.22 -8.93 -51.75
N GLY A 257 2.54 -10.04 -52.06
CA GLY A 257 2.50 -10.60 -53.41
C GLY A 257 1.73 -9.66 -54.34
N GLY A 258 2.48 -9.01 -55.23
CA GLY A 258 1.94 -8.21 -56.32
C GLY A 258 0.96 -9.02 -57.17
N ARG A 259 -0.18 -8.41 -57.48
CA ARG A 259 -1.23 -8.96 -58.34
C ARG A 259 -0.68 -9.19 -59.75
N ASN A 260 -0.81 -10.43 -60.21
CA ASN A 260 -0.46 -10.92 -61.54
C ASN A 260 -1.19 -10.17 -62.66
N ASP A 261 -0.51 -10.04 -63.80
CA ASP A 261 -1.15 -9.93 -65.11
C ASP A 261 -0.51 -10.96 -66.04
N VAL A 262 -1.08 -12.17 -66.09
CA VAL A 262 -0.89 -13.11 -67.20
C VAL A 262 -2.23 -13.80 -67.45
N THR A 263 -2.58 -13.80 -68.73
CA THR A 263 -3.83 -14.18 -69.36
C THR A 263 -4.26 -15.63 -69.13
N LYS A 264 -5.58 -15.81 -69.07
CA LYS A 264 -6.30 -17.09 -69.08
C LYS A 264 -6.00 -17.87 -70.36
N GLU A 265 -5.18 -18.90 -70.28
CA GLU A 265 -5.18 -20.09 -71.12
C GLU A 265 -4.21 -21.07 -70.43
N GLU A 266 -4.62 -22.33 -70.23
CA GLU A 266 -3.91 -23.43 -69.51
C GLU A 266 -4.38 -23.79 -68.08
N GLU A 267 -5.70 -23.86 -67.84
CA GLU A 267 -6.26 -24.45 -66.60
C GLU A 267 -6.81 -25.89 -66.75
N ASP A 268 -6.46 -26.63 -67.80
CA ASP A 268 -6.99 -27.98 -68.05
C ASP A 268 -5.91 -29.01 -68.40
N ALA A 269 -4.83 -29.13 -67.61
CA ALA A 269 -4.00 -30.34 -67.60
C ALA A 269 -3.05 -30.37 -66.39
N PHE A 270 -3.53 -30.74 -65.19
CA PHE A 270 -2.77 -31.55 -64.21
C PHE A 270 -3.62 -31.84 -62.96
N ARG A 271 -4.76 -32.50 -63.15
CA ARG A 271 -5.48 -33.12 -62.03
C ARG A 271 -5.07 -34.59 -61.93
N LYS A 272 -4.01 -34.88 -61.17
CA LYS A 272 -3.83 -36.16 -60.46
C LYS A 272 -2.64 -36.10 -59.49
N GLU A 273 -2.90 -36.60 -58.29
CA GLU A 273 -1.96 -37.03 -57.24
C GLU A 273 -1.26 -35.94 -56.39
N ASN A 274 -1.82 -35.60 -55.23
CA ASN A 274 -1.41 -36.19 -53.94
C ASN A 274 -1.88 -35.38 -52.71
N VAL A 275 -2.50 -36.10 -51.78
CA VAL A 275 -2.56 -35.94 -50.30
C VAL A 275 -2.87 -34.55 -49.71
N ALA A 276 -4.08 -34.43 -49.17
CA ALA A 276 -4.47 -33.35 -48.26
C ALA A 276 -3.76 -33.47 -46.91
N VAL A 277 -2.97 -32.46 -46.56
CA VAL A 277 -2.55 -32.16 -45.17
C VAL A 277 -3.45 -31.01 -44.69
N PRO A 278 -4.12 -31.09 -43.53
CA PRO A 278 -4.96 -29.99 -43.06
C PRO A 278 -4.10 -28.79 -42.66
N ALA A 279 -4.36 -27.64 -43.26
CA ALA A 279 -3.81 -26.36 -42.83
C ALA A 279 -4.44 -25.95 -41.49
N GLY A 280 -3.77 -26.30 -40.40
CA GLY A 280 -3.95 -25.67 -39.08
C GLY A 280 -2.70 -24.87 -38.74
N SER A 281 -2.65 -23.60 -39.15
CA SER A 281 -1.67 -22.66 -38.59
C SER A 281 -2.02 -22.40 -37.11
N PRO A 282 -1.06 -22.49 -36.16
CA PRO A 282 -1.35 -22.19 -34.77
C PRO A 282 -1.64 -20.69 -34.64
N SER A 283 -2.86 -20.34 -34.27
CA SER A 283 -3.16 -19.01 -33.74
C SER A 283 -2.22 -18.77 -32.55
N ALA A 284 -1.39 -17.73 -32.62
CA ALA A 284 -0.59 -17.28 -31.49
C ALA A 284 -1.51 -17.16 -30.27
N SER A 285 -1.26 -17.97 -29.24
CA SER A 285 -2.03 -18.01 -28.00
C SER A 285 -1.93 -16.66 -27.31
N GLN A 286 -2.93 -15.80 -27.51
CA GLN A 286 -3.07 -14.55 -26.76
C GLN A 286 -3.23 -14.92 -25.28
N VAL A 287 -2.32 -14.44 -24.43
CA VAL A 287 -2.44 -14.61 -22.99
C VAL A 287 -3.67 -13.83 -22.54
N GLU A 288 -4.69 -14.52 -22.03
CA GLU A 288 -5.89 -13.90 -21.48
C GLU A 288 -5.51 -13.15 -20.20
N VAL A 289 -5.55 -11.81 -20.24
CA VAL A 289 -5.19 -10.93 -19.13
C VAL A 289 -6.45 -10.57 -18.35
N THR A 290 -6.41 -10.72 -17.02
CA THR A 290 -7.49 -10.29 -16.14
C THR A 290 -7.17 -8.96 -15.47
N HIS A 291 -8.16 -8.07 -15.42
CA HIS A 291 -8.06 -6.77 -14.77
C HIS A 291 -8.48 -6.85 -13.30
N LEU A 292 -7.66 -6.31 -12.39
CA LEU A 292 -7.93 -6.23 -10.96
C LEU A 292 -8.09 -4.77 -10.53
N SER A 293 -9.25 -4.41 -9.98
CA SER A 293 -9.46 -3.10 -9.36
C SER A 293 -8.95 -3.09 -7.93
N LEU A 294 -8.18 -2.06 -7.57
CA LEU A 294 -7.66 -1.86 -6.21
C LEU A 294 -8.44 -0.79 -5.42
N THR A 295 -9.48 -0.23 -6.02
CA THR A 295 -10.35 0.81 -5.43
C THR A 295 -10.92 0.38 -4.08
N GLN A 296 -11.39 -0.87 -3.99
CA GLN A 296 -11.96 -1.42 -2.77
C GLN A 296 -10.91 -1.55 -1.64
N ALA A 297 -9.68 -1.96 -1.97
CA ALA A 297 -8.59 -1.99 -1.01
C ALA A 297 -8.19 -0.58 -0.55
N ALA A 298 -8.10 0.38 -1.47
CA ALA A 298 -7.82 1.78 -1.14
C ALA A 298 -8.89 2.35 -0.19
N MET A 299 -10.18 2.14 -0.49
CA MET A 299 -11.28 2.55 0.38
C MET A 299 -11.25 1.88 1.74
N THR A 300 -10.91 0.59 1.79
CA THR A 300 -10.75 -0.14 3.06
C THR A 300 -9.62 0.46 3.90
N VAL A 301 -8.47 0.81 3.29
CA VAL A 301 -7.37 1.50 3.99
C VAL A 301 -7.83 2.87 4.49
N ILE A 302 -8.56 3.64 3.70
CA ILE A 302 -9.09 4.96 4.09
C ILE A 302 -10.04 4.83 5.30
N VAL A 303 -10.95 3.87 5.27
CA VAL A 303 -11.87 3.59 6.38
C VAL A 303 -11.10 3.16 7.62
N ALA A 304 -10.10 2.29 7.46
CA ALA A 304 -9.24 1.82 8.54
C ALA A 304 -8.51 2.98 9.21
N MET A 305 -7.94 3.91 8.45
CA MET A 305 -7.26 5.08 9.03
C MET A 305 -8.17 5.89 9.96
N LYS A 306 -9.47 5.99 9.65
CA LYS A 306 -10.43 6.75 10.47
C LYS A 306 -11.00 5.96 11.66
N LYS A 307 -11.17 4.64 11.51
CA LYS A 307 -11.86 3.80 12.50
C LYS A 307 -10.94 2.95 13.37
N GLU A 308 -9.70 2.70 12.96
CA GLU A 308 -8.78 1.85 13.69
C GLU A 308 -8.42 2.43 15.06
N LYS A 309 -8.45 1.58 16.09
CA LYS A 309 -8.16 1.95 17.48
C LYS A 309 -6.94 1.21 18.03
N ASP A 310 -6.49 0.15 17.37
CA ASP A 310 -5.20 -0.48 17.68
C ASP A 310 -4.06 0.36 17.10
N TRP A 311 -3.21 0.91 17.96
CA TRP A 311 -2.08 1.72 17.53
C TRP A 311 -1.11 0.96 16.63
N GLU A 312 -0.86 -0.33 16.88
CA GLU A 312 0.12 -1.10 16.12
C GLU A 312 -0.34 -1.29 14.65
N VAL A 313 -1.65 -1.49 14.45
CA VAL A 313 -2.25 -1.57 13.11
C VAL A 313 -2.22 -0.20 12.43
N LEU A 314 -2.65 0.85 13.13
CA LEU A 314 -2.68 2.20 12.57
C LEU A 314 -1.28 2.72 12.23
N ARG A 315 -0.28 2.46 13.09
CA ARG A 315 1.13 2.78 12.85
C ARG A 315 1.61 2.12 11.56
N MET A 316 1.38 0.82 11.41
CA MET A 316 1.77 0.09 10.21
C MET A 316 1.13 0.68 8.95
N ILE A 317 -0.15 1.06 9.00
CA ILE A 317 -0.82 1.74 7.89
C ILE A 317 -0.12 3.07 7.57
N LEU A 318 0.07 3.94 8.58
CA LEU A 318 0.68 5.26 8.39
C LEU A 318 2.13 5.19 7.88
N GLU A 319 2.91 4.19 8.29
CA GLU A 319 4.29 4.00 7.85
C GLU A 319 4.40 3.41 6.44
N ARG A 320 3.48 2.51 6.05
CA ARG A 320 3.55 1.80 4.77
C ARG A 320 2.87 2.56 3.63
N VAL A 321 1.78 3.29 3.90
CA VAL A 321 1.07 4.06 2.87
C VAL A 321 2.00 4.97 2.05
N PRO A 322 2.94 5.76 2.64
CA PRO A 322 3.88 6.56 1.86
C PRO A 322 4.66 5.75 0.82
N GLN A 323 5.07 4.52 1.16
CA GLN A 323 5.84 3.65 0.27
C GLN A 323 4.98 3.16 -0.91
N VAL A 324 3.71 2.85 -0.65
CA VAL A 324 2.76 2.43 -1.69
C VAL A 324 2.43 3.60 -2.62
N LEU A 325 2.25 4.80 -2.06
CA LEU A 325 2.01 6.03 -2.82
C LEU A 325 3.19 6.41 -3.74
N LEU A 326 4.38 5.83 -3.61
CA LEU A 326 5.45 6.04 -4.60
C LEU A 326 5.17 5.31 -5.92
N ASN A 327 4.41 4.22 -5.91
CA ASN A 327 4.06 3.44 -7.10
C ASN A 327 2.74 3.94 -7.71
N LYS A 328 2.78 5.07 -8.42
CA LYS A 328 1.60 5.70 -9.05
C LYS A 328 0.76 4.75 -9.93
N ALA A 329 1.42 3.78 -10.56
CA ALA A 329 0.80 2.74 -11.39
C ALA A 329 -0.21 1.86 -10.63
N LEU A 330 -0.04 1.71 -9.31
CA LEU A 330 -0.95 0.95 -8.45
C LEU A 330 -2.14 1.79 -7.97
N ILE A 331 -1.91 3.08 -7.72
CA ILE A 331 -2.85 3.95 -7.00
C ILE A 331 -3.86 4.63 -7.91
N LEU A 332 -3.46 5.02 -9.13
CA LEU A 332 -4.32 5.77 -10.05
C LEU A 332 -5.31 4.84 -10.74
N SER A 333 -6.35 4.46 -10.01
CA SER A 333 -7.46 3.63 -10.50
C SER A 333 -8.17 4.31 -11.69
N ARG A 334 -8.82 3.49 -12.52
CA ARG A 334 -9.53 3.98 -13.70
C ARG A 334 -10.70 4.90 -13.37
N ASP A 335 -11.46 4.53 -12.35
CA ASP A 335 -12.79 5.11 -12.06
C ASP A 335 -12.87 5.81 -10.68
N GLY A 336 -11.78 5.92 -9.91
CA GLY A 336 -11.80 6.40 -8.53
C GLY A 336 -11.23 7.82 -8.32
N ASN A 337 -11.88 8.59 -7.43
CA ASN A 337 -11.33 9.79 -6.78
C ASN A 337 -10.63 9.43 -5.46
N ASP A 338 -9.96 8.28 -5.42
CA ASP A 338 -9.43 7.69 -4.18
C ASP A 338 -8.44 8.62 -3.47
N ILE A 339 -7.68 9.43 -4.22
CA ILE A 339 -6.71 10.39 -3.71
C ILE A 339 -7.38 11.49 -2.86
N ASP A 340 -8.50 12.05 -3.32
CA ASP A 340 -9.20 13.11 -2.57
C ASP A 340 -9.77 12.56 -1.26
N TYR A 341 -10.30 11.33 -1.27
CA TYR A 341 -10.74 10.65 -0.06
C TYR A 341 -9.56 10.35 0.88
N PHE A 342 -8.42 9.94 0.34
CA PHE A 342 -7.19 9.72 1.12
C PHE A 342 -6.72 11.01 1.80
N ALA A 343 -6.64 12.10 1.05
CA ALA A 343 -6.26 13.42 1.55
C ALA A 343 -7.24 13.94 2.60
N ALA A 344 -8.55 13.79 2.36
CA ALA A 344 -9.58 14.20 3.31
C ALA A 344 -9.51 13.39 4.61
N ALA A 345 -9.28 12.08 4.55
CA ALA A 345 -9.13 11.24 5.73
C ALA A 345 -7.89 11.61 6.55
N LEU A 346 -6.73 11.80 5.90
CA LEU A 346 -5.51 12.26 6.56
C LEU A 346 -5.67 13.64 7.20
N CYS A 347 -6.32 14.58 6.52
CA CYS A 347 -6.62 15.89 7.08
C CYS A 347 -7.54 15.76 8.31
N ALA A 348 -8.51 14.85 8.28
CA ALA A 348 -9.39 14.59 9.42
C ALA A 348 -8.64 14.04 10.64
N LEU A 349 -7.61 13.19 10.45
CA LEU A 349 -6.78 12.70 11.57
C LEU A 349 -6.10 13.82 12.37
N ILE A 350 -5.82 14.96 11.73
CA ILE A 350 -5.18 16.12 12.38
C ILE A 350 -6.21 17.11 12.91
N THR A 351 -7.28 17.37 12.16
CA THR A 351 -8.21 18.48 12.40
C THR A 351 -9.47 18.07 13.15
N GLU A 352 -9.93 16.83 12.99
CA GLU A 352 -11.22 16.38 13.49
C GLU A 352 -11.10 15.90 14.94
N LYS A 353 -11.65 16.69 15.88
CA LYS A 353 -11.63 16.35 17.32
C LYS A 353 -12.55 15.18 17.68
N SER A 354 -13.59 14.93 16.89
CA SER A 354 -14.56 13.83 17.07
C SER A 354 -13.91 12.45 17.09
N LEU A 355 -12.77 12.29 16.41
CA LEU A 355 -12.04 11.02 16.34
C LEU A 355 -11.39 10.64 17.67
N GLY A 356 -11.21 11.60 18.59
CA GLY A 356 -10.60 11.38 19.90
C GLY A 356 -9.16 10.87 19.80
N LEU A 357 -8.39 11.27 18.78
CA LEU A 357 -7.02 10.81 18.57
C LEU A 357 -6.00 11.77 19.22
N PRO A 358 -4.95 11.25 19.89
CA PRO A 358 -4.60 9.83 20.07
C PRO A 358 -5.23 9.14 21.30
N GLU A 359 -5.99 9.85 22.13
CA GLU A 359 -6.49 9.37 23.44
C GLU A 359 -7.37 8.12 23.39
N SER A 360 -8.07 7.90 22.26
CA SER A 360 -8.92 6.72 22.04
C SER A 360 -8.17 5.47 21.56
N LEU A 361 -6.86 5.56 21.33
CA LEU A 361 -6.04 4.45 20.86
C LEU A 361 -5.60 3.57 22.04
N TYR A 362 -5.52 2.26 21.80
CA TYR A 362 -4.89 1.30 22.71
C TYR A 362 -3.60 0.73 22.08
N ASN A 363 -2.81 0.00 22.87
CA ASN A 363 -1.46 -0.48 22.50
C ASN A 363 -0.47 0.66 22.13
N THR A 364 -0.68 1.87 22.66
CA THR A 364 0.22 3.00 22.43
C THR A 364 1.48 2.92 23.28
N PRO A 365 2.61 3.50 22.84
CA PRO A 365 3.79 3.69 23.67
C PRO A 365 3.48 4.44 24.98
N ALA A 366 4.32 4.25 26.00
CA ALA A 366 4.19 5.01 27.24
C ALA A 366 4.33 6.53 26.97
N LYS A 367 3.41 7.34 27.52
CA LYS A 367 3.36 8.80 27.36
C LYS A 367 3.16 9.26 25.91
N PHE A 368 2.41 8.52 25.11
CA PHE A 368 2.15 8.88 23.71
C PHE A 368 1.35 10.19 23.59
N THR A 369 1.96 11.20 22.97
CA THR A 369 1.36 12.54 22.85
C THR A 369 0.72 12.78 21.48
N ARG A 370 -0.12 13.82 21.38
CA ARG A 370 -0.68 14.27 20.08
C ARG A 370 0.41 14.63 19.07
N THR A 371 1.51 15.22 19.53
CA THR A 371 2.64 15.56 18.66
C THR A 371 3.36 14.32 18.12
N ASP A 372 3.46 13.26 18.93
CA ASP A 372 4.05 11.99 18.49
C ASP A 372 3.17 11.35 17.43
N PHE A 373 1.85 11.27 17.67
CA PHE A 373 0.89 10.76 16.68
C PHE A 373 0.97 11.51 15.35
N GLN A 374 0.93 12.84 15.40
CA GLN A 374 1.00 13.69 14.21
C GLN A 374 2.30 13.50 13.42
N SER A 375 3.42 13.11 14.07
CA SER A 375 4.68 12.84 13.38
C SER A 375 4.60 11.67 12.38
N PHE A 376 3.64 10.74 12.55
CA PHE A 376 3.36 9.66 11.60
C PHE A 376 2.41 10.09 10.47
N VAL A 377 1.55 11.08 10.71
CA VAL A 377 0.55 11.54 9.72
C VAL A 377 1.17 12.50 8.69
N PHE A 378 2.03 13.42 9.13
CA PHE A 378 2.61 14.45 8.24
C PHE A 378 3.44 13.89 7.07
N PRO A 379 4.27 12.84 7.22
CA PRO A 379 4.96 12.23 6.09
C PRO A 379 4.01 11.74 5.00
N VAL A 380 2.85 11.19 5.39
CA VAL A 380 1.83 10.73 4.43
C VAL A 380 1.16 11.90 3.71
N LEU A 381 0.87 12.99 4.41
CA LEU A 381 0.35 14.20 3.77
C LEU A 381 1.37 14.82 2.80
N ALA A 382 2.67 14.77 3.13
CA ALA A 382 3.71 15.29 2.26
C ALA A 382 3.82 14.51 0.94
N THR A 383 3.70 13.18 0.97
CA THR A 383 3.75 12.38 -0.27
C THR A 383 2.56 12.65 -1.21
N LEU A 384 1.40 13.03 -0.65
CA LEU A 384 0.23 13.42 -1.44
C LEU A 384 0.46 14.68 -2.28
N ALA A 385 1.42 15.55 -1.94
CA ALA A 385 1.76 16.69 -2.79
C ALA A 385 2.18 16.27 -4.22
N SER A 386 2.78 15.08 -4.37
CA SER A 386 3.13 14.50 -5.67
C SER A 386 1.91 14.10 -6.53
N TYR A 387 0.72 14.07 -5.94
CA TYR A 387 -0.56 13.77 -6.56
C TYR A 387 -1.42 15.02 -6.81
N HIS A 388 -0.85 16.23 -6.75
CA HIS A 388 -1.59 17.50 -6.89
C HIS A 388 -2.52 17.56 -8.11
N MET A 389 -2.13 16.99 -9.25
CA MET A 389 -2.96 16.95 -10.47
C MET A 389 -4.24 16.12 -10.34
N HIS A 390 -4.29 15.24 -9.34
CA HIS A 390 -5.40 14.34 -9.05
C HIS A 390 -6.20 14.78 -7.82
N MET A 391 -5.95 15.99 -7.31
CA MET A 391 -6.67 16.55 -6.17
C MET A 391 -7.44 17.80 -6.57
N GLU A 392 -8.68 17.91 -6.08
CA GLU A 392 -9.47 19.13 -6.23
C GLU A 392 -8.85 20.31 -5.46
N SER A 393 -9.05 21.54 -5.95
CA SER A 393 -8.48 22.74 -5.31
C SER A 393 -8.90 22.90 -3.84
N VAL A 394 -10.13 22.49 -3.50
CA VAL A 394 -10.62 22.53 -2.10
C VAL A 394 -9.82 21.57 -1.21
N ILE A 395 -9.49 20.38 -1.71
CA ILE A 395 -8.70 19.38 -0.99
C ILE A 395 -7.23 19.81 -0.92
N GLN A 396 -6.65 20.35 -1.99
CA GLN A 396 -5.32 20.94 -1.98
C GLN A 396 -5.19 22.02 -0.89
N GLN A 397 -6.18 22.92 -0.77
CA GLN A 397 -6.19 23.93 0.28
C GLN A 397 -6.26 23.31 1.69
N LYS A 398 -7.04 22.24 1.89
CA LYS A 398 -7.08 21.51 3.16
C LYS A 398 -5.73 20.87 3.50
N VAL A 399 -5.07 20.25 2.53
CA VAL A 399 -3.73 19.66 2.70
C VAL A 399 -2.70 20.72 3.10
N ILE A 400 -2.68 21.86 2.39
CA ILE A 400 -1.78 22.98 2.71
C ILE A 400 -2.03 23.49 4.14
N LYS A 401 -3.28 23.70 4.53
CA LYS A 401 -3.63 24.11 5.91
C LYS A 401 -3.20 23.09 6.96
N CYS A 402 -3.33 21.79 6.69
CA CYS A 402 -2.85 20.76 7.60
C CYS A 402 -1.32 20.79 7.74
N LEU A 403 -0.59 20.88 6.62
CA LEU A 403 0.87 20.99 6.63
C LEU A 403 1.33 22.24 7.38
N GLU A 404 0.62 23.35 7.20
CA GLU A 404 0.84 24.60 7.92
C GLU A 404 0.72 24.44 9.44
N LEU A 405 -0.30 23.72 9.94
CA LEU A 405 -0.40 23.41 11.37
C LEU A 405 0.80 22.59 11.88
N GLY A 406 1.36 21.72 11.02
CA GLY A 406 2.52 20.88 11.32
C GLY A 406 3.84 21.64 11.40
N VAL A 407 3.92 22.85 10.85
CA VAL A 407 5.13 23.68 10.83
C VAL A 407 5.67 23.99 12.23
N LEU A 408 4.79 24.13 13.22
CA LEU A 408 5.16 24.41 14.61
C LEU A 408 5.53 23.14 15.40
N SER A 409 5.35 21.95 14.81
CA SER A 409 5.72 20.69 15.45
C SER A 409 7.24 20.56 15.54
N ARG A 410 7.74 20.17 16.72
CA ARG A 410 9.19 19.96 16.94
C ARG A 410 9.77 18.87 16.04
N CYS A 411 9.04 17.79 15.83
CA CYS A 411 9.53 16.60 15.12
C CYS A 411 9.19 16.65 13.61
N ALA A 412 8.03 17.21 13.26
CA ALA A 412 7.54 17.23 11.89
C ALA A 412 7.72 18.58 11.17
N GLY A 413 8.06 19.66 11.89
CA GLY A 413 8.17 21.01 11.36
C GLY A 413 9.07 21.13 10.12
N PRO A 414 10.35 20.70 10.18
CA PRO A 414 11.25 20.72 9.02
C PRO A 414 10.65 20.04 7.78
N PHE A 415 10.07 18.85 7.98
CA PHE A 415 9.45 18.08 6.92
C PHE A 415 8.21 18.78 6.34
N CYS A 416 7.38 19.39 7.19
CA CYS A 416 6.21 20.15 6.75
C CYS A 416 6.61 21.38 5.93
N VAL A 417 7.69 22.08 6.30
CA VAL A 417 8.21 23.21 5.52
C VAL A 417 8.70 22.75 4.15
N SER A 418 9.46 21.66 4.06
CA SER A 418 9.87 21.10 2.76
C SER A 418 8.66 20.67 1.91
N ALA A 419 7.63 20.08 2.52
CA ALA A 419 6.38 19.75 1.82
C ALA A 419 5.63 21.00 1.34
N LEU A 420 5.63 22.08 2.12
CA LEU A 420 5.08 23.37 1.71
C LEU A 420 5.87 24.00 0.55
N THR A 421 7.20 23.83 0.51
CA THR A 421 8.02 24.23 -0.66
C THR A 421 7.55 23.53 -1.93
N LEU A 422 7.27 22.22 -1.86
CA LEU A 422 6.71 21.48 -2.99
C LEU A 422 5.30 21.98 -3.35
N CYS A 423 4.46 22.28 -2.36
CA CYS A 423 3.13 22.86 -2.60
C CYS A 423 3.19 24.26 -3.24
N VAL A 424 4.19 25.08 -2.90
CA VAL A 424 4.44 26.37 -3.55
C VAL A 424 4.75 26.20 -5.04
N LEU A 425 5.45 25.14 -5.41
CA LEU A 425 5.82 24.85 -6.81
C LEU A 425 4.63 24.26 -7.60
N GLU A 426 3.95 23.27 -7.03
CA GLU A 426 2.94 22.46 -7.74
C GLU A 426 1.50 22.97 -7.58
N MET A 427 1.15 23.57 -6.43
CA MET A 427 -0.21 23.99 -6.07
C MET A 427 -0.35 25.52 -6.00
N ARG A 428 0.20 26.23 -7.00
CA ARG A 428 0.33 27.70 -7.01
C ARG A 428 -0.97 28.46 -6.71
N ASP A 429 -2.07 28.10 -7.36
CA ASP A 429 -3.36 28.81 -7.20
C ASP A 429 -3.97 28.66 -5.81
N SER A 430 -3.81 27.48 -5.21
CA SER A 430 -4.24 27.19 -3.84
C SER A 430 -3.32 27.89 -2.83
N MET A 431 -2.00 27.91 -3.10
CA MET A 431 -0.99 28.55 -2.26
C MET A 431 -1.16 30.08 -2.18
N ILE A 432 -1.49 30.77 -3.28
CA ILE A 432 -1.70 32.23 -3.28
C ILE A 432 -2.68 32.67 -2.18
N ARG A 433 -3.71 31.86 -1.90
CA ARG A 433 -4.75 32.17 -0.92
C ARG A 433 -4.31 31.93 0.53
N LEU A 434 -3.33 31.05 0.74
CA LEU A 434 -2.89 30.59 2.06
C LEU A 434 -1.51 31.10 2.46
N LEU A 435 -0.74 31.65 1.51
CA LEU A 435 0.65 32.05 1.73
C LEU A 435 0.83 33.04 2.88
N ARG A 436 -0.12 33.95 3.10
CA ARG A 436 -0.05 34.89 4.23
C ARG A 436 -0.04 34.17 5.58
N GLU A 437 -0.87 33.15 5.73
CA GLU A 437 -0.99 32.37 6.98
C GLU A 437 0.26 31.49 7.17
N VAL A 438 0.71 30.83 6.10
CA VAL A 438 1.96 30.07 6.07
C VAL A 438 3.14 30.93 6.52
N MET A 439 3.29 32.14 5.97
CA MET A 439 4.36 33.07 6.37
C MET A 439 4.27 33.48 7.84
N LEU A 440 3.07 33.70 8.36
CA LEU A 440 2.85 34.03 9.77
C LEU A 440 3.27 32.87 10.68
N ASN A 441 2.95 31.63 10.32
CA ASN A 441 3.34 30.46 11.11
C ASN A 441 4.85 30.17 11.01
N LEU A 442 5.48 30.39 9.85
CA LEU A 442 6.93 30.34 9.71
C LEU A 442 7.63 31.37 10.62
N SER A 443 7.07 32.56 10.81
CA SER A 443 7.66 33.59 11.69
C SER A 443 7.65 33.26 13.18
N LYS A 444 6.86 32.28 13.61
CA LYS A 444 6.81 31.83 15.01
C LYS A 444 7.88 30.79 15.32
N ILE A 445 8.56 30.25 14.31
CA ILE A 445 9.55 29.20 14.48
C ILE A 445 10.84 29.80 15.05
N THR A 446 11.34 29.19 16.11
CA THR A 446 12.66 29.52 16.64
C THR A 446 13.75 29.09 15.64
N ALA A 447 14.69 29.99 15.37
CA ALA A 447 15.83 29.69 14.51
C ALA A 447 16.73 28.62 15.15
N THR A 448 16.71 27.40 14.60
CA THR A 448 17.53 26.25 14.99
C THR A 448 18.22 25.66 13.77
N VAL A 449 19.28 24.87 13.97
CA VAL A 449 20.04 24.24 12.87
C VAL A 449 19.14 23.33 12.01
N GLN A 450 18.23 22.59 12.65
CA GLN A 450 17.29 21.69 11.97
C GLN A 450 16.31 22.42 11.05
N ASN A 451 15.87 23.62 11.46
CA ASN A 451 14.91 24.42 10.69
C ASN A 451 15.58 25.31 9.63
N ALA A 452 16.90 25.55 9.73
CA ALA A 452 17.59 26.51 8.90
C ALA A 452 17.50 26.19 7.40
N HIS A 453 17.82 24.96 7.01
CA HIS A 453 17.81 24.59 5.60
C HIS A 453 16.40 24.62 4.97
N PRO A 454 15.36 23.96 5.52
CA PRO A 454 14.02 23.97 4.92
C PRO A 454 13.41 25.37 4.81
N ILE A 455 13.59 26.23 5.83
CA ILE A 455 13.01 27.58 5.83
C ILE A 455 13.70 28.48 4.82
N LEU A 456 15.04 28.49 4.79
CA LEU A 456 15.78 29.31 3.83
C LEU A 456 15.56 28.82 2.39
N GLU A 457 15.45 27.51 2.18
CA GLU A 457 15.08 26.93 0.89
C GLU A 457 13.66 27.34 0.48
N PHE A 458 12.68 27.29 1.38
CA PHE A 458 11.31 27.76 1.11
C PHE A 458 11.30 29.22 0.67
N LEU A 459 11.96 30.10 1.42
CA LEU A 459 12.03 31.54 1.11
C LEU A 459 12.79 31.81 -0.19
N SER A 460 13.86 31.07 -0.45
CA SER A 460 14.65 31.17 -1.68
C SER A 460 13.85 30.69 -2.90
N THR A 461 13.13 29.58 -2.78
CA THR A 461 12.28 29.03 -3.84
C THR A 461 11.12 29.97 -4.16
N LEU A 462 10.44 30.50 -3.13
CA LEU A 462 9.32 31.43 -3.29
C LEU A 462 9.71 32.69 -4.08
N LEU A 463 10.95 33.16 -3.93
CA LEU A 463 11.49 34.33 -4.65
C LEU A 463 11.33 34.21 -6.18
N HIS A 464 11.46 33.00 -6.71
CA HIS A 464 11.44 32.69 -8.14
C HIS A 464 10.01 32.62 -8.72
N LEU A 465 8.98 32.84 -7.90
CA LEU A 465 7.58 32.69 -8.26
C LEU A 465 6.79 34.00 -8.07
N PRO A 466 7.03 35.04 -8.88
CA PRO A 466 6.48 36.39 -8.69
C PRO A 466 4.95 36.45 -8.70
N LYS A 467 4.28 35.57 -9.42
CA LYS A 467 2.81 35.48 -9.42
C LYS A 467 2.26 35.04 -8.06
N VAL A 468 3.01 34.23 -7.32
CA VAL A 468 2.57 33.65 -6.05
C VAL A 468 2.60 34.70 -4.92
N TYR A 469 3.63 35.55 -4.89
CA TYR A 469 3.75 36.65 -3.92
C TYR A 469 3.27 38.02 -4.45
N ALA A 470 2.57 38.06 -5.59
CA ALA A 470 2.13 39.31 -6.21
C ALA A 470 1.26 40.17 -5.28
N SER A 471 0.49 39.52 -4.41
CA SER A 471 -0.42 40.15 -3.43
C SER A 471 0.28 40.64 -2.14
N PHE A 472 1.60 40.45 -1.99
CA PHE A 472 2.30 40.84 -0.77
C PHE A 472 2.21 42.34 -0.50
N VAL A 473 1.85 42.66 0.74
CA VAL A 473 1.95 44.01 1.31
C VAL A 473 3.15 44.09 2.25
N SER A 474 3.38 45.28 2.82
CA SER A 474 4.56 45.57 3.64
C SER A 474 4.82 44.52 4.72
N ASP A 475 3.77 44.06 5.42
CA ASP A 475 3.89 43.09 6.51
C ASP A 475 4.46 41.74 6.06
N GLN A 476 4.08 41.25 4.88
CA GLN A 476 4.58 39.96 4.38
C GLN A 476 6.06 40.06 4.01
N TYR A 477 6.47 41.13 3.34
CA TYR A 477 7.90 41.38 3.09
C TYR A 477 8.68 41.53 4.40
N MET A 478 8.13 42.25 5.39
CA MET A 478 8.77 42.38 6.71
C MET A 478 8.93 41.01 7.38
N SER A 479 7.91 40.15 7.31
CA SER A 479 7.97 38.80 7.88
C SER A 479 9.09 37.96 7.27
N ILE A 480 9.36 38.07 5.97
CA ILE A 480 10.46 37.36 5.31
C ILE A 480 11.81 37.76 5.92
N PHE A 481 12.05 39.06 6.10
CA PHE A 481 13.28 39.54 6.71
C PHE A 481 13.39 39.11 8.18
N ALA A 482 12.29 39.22 8.94
CA ALA A 482 12.25 38.79 10.33
C ALA A 482 12.53 37.29 10.49
N ILE A 483 12.08 36.44 9.56
CA ILE A 483 12.37 35.01 9.55
C ILE A 483 13.84 34.74 9.19
N ALA A 484 14.39 35.43 8.20
CA ALA A 484 15.73 35.15 7.68
C ALA A 484 16.87 35.69 8.57
N ILE A 485 16.70 36.85 9.19
CA ILE A 485 17.74 37.54 9.98
C ILE A 485 18.32 36.66 11.11
N PRO A 486 17.53 35.94 11.93
CA PRO A 486 18.07 35.06 12.96
C PRO A 486 19.09 34.02 12.46
N TYR A 487 19.02 33.62 11.18
CA TYR A 487 19.93 32.64 10.56
C TYR A 487 21.26 33.24 10.11
N THR A 488 21.47 34.56 10.23
CA THR A 488 22.73 35.22 9.87
C THR A 488 23.77 35.19 10.99
N ASN A 489 23.48 34.58 12.15
CA ASN A 489 24.41 34.48 13.28
C ASN A 489 25.55 33.47 12.95
N PRO A 490 26.80 33.95 12.75
CA PRO A 490 27.92 33.08 12.38
C PRO A 490 28.43 32.19 13.52
N PHE A 491 28.07 32.49 14.76
CA PHE A 491 28.43 31.68 15.93
C PHE A 491 27.47 30.52 16.15
N LYS A 492 26.25 30.61 15.62
CA LYS A 492 25.20 29.60 15.78
C LYS A 492 25.06 28.66 14.59
N PHE A 493 25.37 29.13 13.38
CA PHE A 493 25.16 28.41 12.14
C PHE A 493 26.45 28.31 11.32
N ASN A 494 26.53 27.30 10.46
CA ASN A 494 27.67 27.13 9.57
C ASN A 494 27.70 28.22 8.47
N HIS A 495 28.86 28.37 7.81
CA HIS A 495 29.06 29.38 6.78
C HIS A 495 28.05 29.30 5.62
N TYR A 496 27.62 28.09 5.26
CA TYR A 496 26.62 27.88 4.21
C TYR A 496 25.26 28.49 4.57
N ILE A 497 24.72 28.18 5.76
CA ILE A 497 23.43 28.71 6.24
C ILE A 497 23.47 30.23 6.34
N VAL A 498 24.55 30.78 6.91
CA VAL A 498 24.73 32.23 7.08
C VAL A 498 24.77 32.93 5.73
N SER A 499 25.56 32.40 4.78
CA SER A 499 25.64 32.93 3.42
C SER A 499 24.29 32.87 2.71
N LEU A 500 23.57 31.74 2.81
CA LEU A 500 22.24 31.60 2.24
C LEU A 500 21.23 32.56 2.87
N ALA A 501 21.29 32.80 4.18
CA ALA A 501 20.42 33.77 4.86
C ALA A 501 20.66 35.20 4.34
N TYR A 502 21.93 35.62 4.21
CA TYR A 502 22.27 36.92 3.61
C TYR A 502 21.81 37.01 2.15
N HIS A 503 21.97 35.94 1.38
CA HIS A 503 21.47 35.86 0.00
C HIS A 503 19.95 36.04 -0.05
N VAL A 504 19.18 35.32 0.77
CA VAL A 504 17.72 35.43 0.86
C VAL A 504 17.32 36.87 1.21
N ILE A 505 17.95 37.49 2.22
CA ILE A 505 17.66 38.88 2.60
C ILE A 505 17.94 39.84 1.43
N ALA A 506 19.10 39.75 0.80
CA ALA A 506 19.49 40.63 -0.30
C ALA A 506 18.52 40.51 -1.47
N MET A 507 18.21 39.28 -1.88
CA MET A 507 17.34 39.05 -3.04
C MET A 507 15.89 39.48 -2.79
N TRP A 508 15.35 39.23 -1.60
CA TRP A 508 14.01 39.71 -1.25
C TRP A 508 13.94 41.23 -1.12
N PHE A 509 15.02 41.88 -0.66
CA PHE A 509 15.12 43.33 -0.66
C PHE A 509 15.13 43.92 -2.08
N LEU A 510 15.80 43.26 -3.03
CA LEU A 510 15.76 43.66 -4.44
C LEU A 510 14.37 43.47 -5.07
N LYS A 511 13.63 42.42 -4.68
CA LYS A 511 12.28 42.15 -5.19
C LYS A 511 11.17 42.96 -4.51
N CYS A 512 11.40 43.51 -3.32
CA CYS A 512 10.38 44.30 -2.64
C CYS A 512 10.09 45.63 -3.37
N ARG A 513 8.85 46.10 -3.25
CA ARG A 513 8.37 47.33 -3.89
C ARG A 513 9.12 48.55 -3.34
N LEU A 514 9.46 49.50 -4.21
CA LEU A 514 10.25 50.70 -3.88
C LEU A 514 9.73 51.49 -2.64
N PRO A 515 8.42 51.71 -2.45
CA PRO A 515 7.92 52.52 -1.34
C PRO A 515 8.28 51.97 0.04
N PHE A 516 8.48 50.65 0.18
CA PHE A 516 8.70 50.00 1.48
C PHE A 516 10.18 49.93 1.89
N ARG A 517 11.10 50.07 0.93
CA ARG A 517 12.54 49.83 1.14
C ARG A 517 13.13 50.66 2.28
N ARG A 518 12.75 51.93 2.39
CA ARG A 518 13.28 52.83 3.44
C ARG A 518 12.99 52.31 4.85
N ALA A 519 11.77 51.83 5.08
CA ALA A 519 11.37 51.25 6.37
C ALA A 519 12.10 49.92 6.64
N PHE A 520 12.28 49.09 5.61
CA PHE A 520 12.97 47.81 5.74
C PHE A 520 14.47 47.97 6.03
N VAL A 521 15.15 48.94 5.43
CA VAL A 521 16.58 49.19 5.70
C VAL A 521 16.81 49.47 7.19
N SER A 522 16.00 50.34 7.81
CA SER A 522 16.13 50.64 9.24
C SER A 522 15.92 49.40 10.11
N PHE A 523 14.96 48.54 9.74
CA PHE A 523 14.70 47.30 10.47
C PHE A 523 15.83 46.29 10.30
N ILE A 524 16.28 46.03 9.06
CA ILE A 524 17.31 45.04 8.75
C ILE A 524 18.64 45.43 9.42
N ALA A 525 19.08 46.68 9.26
CA ALA A 525 20.34 47.15 9.82
C ALA A 525 20.37 47.03 11.36
N LYS A 526 19.29 47.48 12.03
CA LYS A 526 19.18 47.41 13.50
C LYS A 526 19.24 45.96 14.02
N ASN A 527 18.54 45.03 13.36
CA ASN A 527 18.51 43.64 13.83
C ASN A 527 19.81 42.89 13.52
N LEU A 528 20.47 43.15 12.38
CA LEU A 528 21.78 42.57 12.08
C LEU A 528 22.85 43.05 13.08
N SER A 529 22.88 44.34 13.42
CA SER A 529 23.82 44.87 14.41
C SER A 529 23.57 44.29 15.80
N MET A 530 22.30 44.09 16.17
CA MET A 530 21.92 43.49 17.45
C MET A 530 22.41 42.04 17.60
N ILE A 531 22.39 41.24 16.52
CA ILE A 531 22.90 39.86 16.54
C ILE A 531 24.40 39.81 16.82
N LEU A 532 25.18 40.67 16.15
CA LEU A 532 26.63 40.72 16.30
C LEU A 532 27.04 41.22 17.71
N THR A 533 26.45 42.33 18.15
CA THR A 533 26.76 42.97 19.44
C THR A 533 26.38 42.11 20.65
N ASN A 534 25.23 41.43 20.62
CA ASN A 534 24.81 40.56 21.72
C ASN A 534 25.73 39.34 21.90
N GLU A 535 26.24 38.76 20.81
CA GLU A 535 27.14 37.61 20.87
C GLU A 535 28.58 38.01 21.22
N GLU A 536 29.06 39.17 20.76
CA GLU A 536 30.34 39.75 21.19
C GLU A 536 30.36 39.98 22.71
N ALA A 537 29.28 40.56 23.26
CA ALA A 537 29.11 40.75 24.69
C ALA A 537 29.00 39.40 25.45
N ALA A 538 28.35 38.39 24.87
CA ALA A 538 28.26 37.05 25.46
C ALA A 538 29.62 36.33 25.50
N ASN A 539 30.44 36.46 24.46
CA ASN A 539 31.78 35.90 24.40
C ASN A 539 32.73 36.58 25.40
N GLN A 540 32.65 37.91 25.54
CA GLN A 540 33.40 38.63 26.57
C GLN A 540 33.06 38.15 27.99
N ARG A 541 31.78 37.90 28.28
CA ARG A 541 31.33 37.34 29.57
C ARG A 541 31.86 35.92 29.82
N ARG A 542 31.80 35.03 28.82
CA ARG A 542 32.34 33.66 28.93
C ARG A 542 33.85 33.66 29.20
N ASN A 543 34.58 34.53 28.51
CA ASN A 543 36.03 34.67 28.71
C ASN A 543 36.37 35.25 30.09
N ALA A 544 35.56 36.18 30.61
CA ALA A 544 35.73 36.70 31.97
C ALA A 544 35.51 35.61 33.03
N THR A 545 34.45 34.79 32.91
CA THR A 545 34.20 33.67 33.83
C THR A 545 35.23 32.54 33.72
N ALA A 546 35.77 32.28 32.53
CA ALA A 546 36.83 31.28 32.34
C ALA A 546 38.15 31.73 32.97
N ASN A 547 38.47 33.03 32.89
CA ASN A 547 39.65 33.59 33.55
C ASN A 547 39.52 33.62 35.08
N GLU A 548 38.31 33.77 35.63
CA GLU A 548 38.07 33.65 37.08
C GLU A 548 38.22 32.20 37.59
N GLN A 549 37.92 31.18 36.78
CA GLN A 549 38.08 29.77 37.17
C GLN A 549 39.51 29.24 37.04
N VAL A 550 40.38 29.89 36.28
CA VAL A 550 41.81 29.53 36.15
C VAL A 550 42.67 30.32 37.16
N GLY A 551 42.10 31.35 37.80
CA GLY A 551 42.74 32.16 38.85
C GLY A 551 42.44 31.73 40.29
N LEU A 552 41.67 30.66 40.48
CA LEU A 552 41.48 29.92 41.74
C LEU A 552 42.21 28.58 41.64
#